data_AF-A0A257S150-F1
#
_entry.id   AF-A0A257S150-F1
#
_cell.length_a   1.000
_cell.length_b   1.000
_cell.length_c   1.000
_cell.angle_alpha   90.00
_cell.angle_beta   90.00
_cell.angle_gamma   90.00
#
_symmetry.space_group_name_H-M   'P 1'
#
loop_
_entity.id
_entity.type
_entity.pdbx_description
1 polymer ?
#
loop_
_entity_poly.entity_id
_entity_poly.type
_entity_poly.pdbx_seq_one_letter_code
_entity_poly.pdbx_strand_id
1 'polypeptide(L)'
;MVRAPSIFWFRRDLRVSDHPALLEACRRGEGRVAALFILDDALLAATGLTRALYLRDTLQALRDELGGGLLVRRGDPARVLVGLARECGASEVLATQDYSPRGRARDERVASTLGEAGLTLTLLDSPYVVPPGVVRTQSGAPCRVFRGFARGWNAEHHPAPFDEPGSVSWERLDTLEPDAVVASAQRHAPWYFGDLATMTPADVGPAGERAAHARLEDFV
;
A
#
# COMPACT_ATOMS: atom_id res chain seq x y z
N MET A 1 12.69 8.68 27.20
CA MET A 1 11.52 9.21 26.45
C MET A 1 11.09 8.14 25.47
N VAL A 2 9.81 7.79 25.43
CA VAL A 2 9.29 6.88 24.40
C VAL A 2 9.27 7.66 23.09
N ARG A 3 9.96 7.16 22.06
CA ARG A 3 10.02 7.80 20.74
C ARG A 3 8.70 7.60 20.01
N ALA A 4 8.29 8.59 19.21
CA ALA A 4 7.05 8.52 18.44
C ALA A 4 7.12 7.41 17.38
N PRO A 5 5.98 6.76 17.05
CA PRO A 5 5.93 5.79 15.96
C PRO A 5 6.19 6.48 14.61
N SER A 6 6.66 5.73 13.61
CA SER A 6 6.56 6.16 12.21
C SER A 6 5.21 5.71 11.64
N ILE A 7 4.63 6.48 10.72
CA ILE A 7 3.44 6.02 9.98
C ILE A 7 3.90 5.23 8.77
N PHE A 8 3.39 4.02 8.59
CA PHE A 8 3.55 3.28 7.34
C PHE A 8 2.23 3.26 6.58
N TRP A 9 2.20 3.89 5.41
CA TRP A 9 1.01 4.01 4.57
C TRP A 9 0.99 2.93 3.48
N PHE A 10 0.27 1.85 3.78
CA PHE A 10 -0.05 0.77 2.84
C PHE A 10 -0.92 1.28 1.69
N ARG A 11 -0.65 0.80 0.47
CA ARG A 11 -1.41 1.18 -0.73
C ARG A 11 -1.74 -0.04 -1.60
N ARG A 12 -0.90 -0.36 -2.58
CA ARG A 12 -1.14 -1.46 -3.55
C ARG A 12 -0.29 -2.71 -3.26
N ASP A 13 0.37 -2.67 -2.13
CA ASP A 13 1.44 -3.53 -1.62
C ASP A 13 1.03 -4.02 -0.22
N LEU A 14 -0.17 -4.61 -0.14
CA LEU A 14 -0.80 -5.09 1.10
C LEU A 14 -0.17 -6.41 1.56
N ARG A 15 1.10 -6.34 2.00
CA ARG A 15 1.94 -7.47 2.39
C ARG A 15 2.96 -7.04 3.46
N VAL A 16 3.45 -7.98 4.25
CA VAL A 16 4.48 -7.72 5.28
C VAL A 16 5.85 -8.18 4.82
N SER A 17 5.92 -9.30 4.11
CA SER A 17 7.18 -9.86 3.62
C SER A 17 7.74 -9.05 2.45
N ASP A 18 9.06 -9.07 2.29
CA ASP A 18 9.77 -8.41 1.18
C ASP A 18 9.36 -6.94 1.00
N HIS A 19 9.32 -6.18 2.10
CA HIS A 19 8.79 -4.82 2.10
C HIS A 19 9.78 -3.76 2.63
N PRO A 20 10.72 -3.27 1.80
CA PRO A 20 11.77 -2.33 2.23
C PRO A 20 11.28 -1.04 2.88
N ALA A 21 10.20 -0.46 2.34
CA ALA A 21 9.62 0.76 2.93
C ALA A 21 9.02 0.51 4.33
N LEU A 22 8.50 -0.71 4.59
CA LEU A 22 7.99 -1.10 5.90
C LEU A 22 9.13 -1.39 6.88
N LEU A 23 10.20 -2.07 6.42
CA LEU A 23 11.42 -2.26 7.21
C LEU A 23 12.03 -0.93 7.66
N GLU A 24 12.11 0.04 6.74
CA GLU A 24 12.60 1.37 7.06
C GLU A 24 11.68 2.08 8.07
N ALA A 25 10.35 1.91 7.96
CA ALA A 25 9.41 2.48 8.92
C ALA A 25 9.60 1.88 10.32
N CYS A 26 9.81 0.56 10.40
CA CYS A 26 10.13 -0.13 11.64
C CYS A 26 11.45 0.40 12.23
N ARG A 27 12.49 0.56 11.39
CA ARG A 27 13.80 1.04 11.84
C ARG A 27 13.72 2.46 12.40
N ARG A 28 13.01 3.38 11.73
CA ARG A 28 12.93 4.78 12.17
C ARG A 28 12.00 4.98 13.36
N GLY A 29 10.92 4.20 13.42
CA GLY A 29 9.99 4.15 14.55
C GLY A 29 10.48 3.34 15.74
N GLU A 30 11.72 2.82 15.70
CA GLU A 30 12.30 1.96 16.75
C GLU A 30 11.39 0.77 17.10
N GLY A 31 10.83 0.14 16.07
CA GLY A 31 9.89 -0.96 16.17
C GLY A 31 8.43 -0.53 16.38
N ARG A 32 8.13 0.76 16.57
CA ARG A 32 6.74 1.26 16.68
C ARG A 32 6.25 1.82 15.35
N VAL A 33 5.13 1.28 14.85
CA VAL A 33 4.58 1.66 13.54
C VAL A 33 3.06 1.85 13.61
N ALA A 34 2.57 2.96 13.10
CA ALA A 34 1.16 3.14 12.79
C ALA A 34 0.90 2.68 11.34
N ALA A 35 0.43 1.44 11.19
CA ALA A 35 0.08 0.85 9.89
C ALA A 35 -1.25 1.42 9.40
N LEU A 36 -1.26 2.10 8.25
CA LEU A 36 -2.41 2.81 7.74
C LEU A 36 -2.76 2.41 6.30
N PHE A 37 -4.04 2.18 6.05
CA PHE A 37 -4.65 2.17 4.73
C PHE A 37 -5.71 3.28 4.61
N ILE A 38 -5.73 3.97 3.46
CA ILE A 38 -6.64 5.11 3.22
C ILE A 38 -7.58 4.80 2.07
N LEU A 39 -8.88 4.85 2.36
CA LEU A 39 -9.96 4.85 1.37
C LEU A 39 -10.17 6.27 0.85
N ASP A 40 -9.44 6.63 -0.20
CA ASP A 40 -9.64 7.91 -0.88
C ASP A 40 -10.69 7.83 -1.99
N ASP A 41 -11.27 8.96 -2.37
CA ASP A 41 -12.35 9.00 -3.36
C ASP A 41 -11.90 8.55 -4.75
N ALA A 42 -10.63 8.77 -5.14
CA ALA A 42 -10.13 8.32 -6.44
C ALA A 42 -9.96 6.80 -6.49
N LEU A 43 -9.53 6.17 -5.38
CA LEU A 43 -9.52 4.72 -5.22
C LEU A 43 -10.95 4.15 -5.33
N LEU A 44 -11.88 4.72 -4.56
CA LEU A 44 -13.27 4.25 -4.50
C LEU A 44 -13.97 4.40 -5.86
N ALA A 45 -13.75 5.50 -6.58
CA ALA A 45 -14.27 5.72 -7.93
C ALA A 45 -13.83 4.66 -8.95
N ALA A 46 -12.64 4.10 -8.76
CA ALA A 46 -12.05 3.10 -9.66
C ALA A 46 -12.32 1.65 -9.22
N THR A 47 -13.10 1.43 -8.15
CA THR A 47 -13.26 0.13 -7.50
C THR A 47 -14.70 -0.38 -7.65
N GLY A 48 -14.90 -1.34 -8.57
CA GLY A 48 -16.14 -2.10 -8.68
C GLY A 48 -16.29 -3.18 -7.59
N LEU A 49 -17.45 -3.86 -7.53
CA LEU A 49 -17.79 -4.79 -6.45
C LEU A 49 -16.75 -5.87 -6.21
N THR A 50 -16.35 -6.63 -7.23
CA THR A 50 -15.35 -7.71 -7.12
C THR A 50 -14.05 -7.21 -6.49
N ARG A 51 -13.58 -6.03 -6.92
CA ARG A 51 -12.36 -5.41 -6.36
C ARG A 51 -12.57 -4.94 -4.92
N ALA A 52 -13.75 -4.42 -4.60
CA ALA A 52 -14.09 -4.00 -3.24
C ALA A 52 -14.14 -5.20 -2.28
N LEU A 53 -14.74 -6.32 -2.70
CA LEU A 53 -14.80 -7.56 -1.94
C LEU A 53 -13.38 -8.09 -1.68
N TYR A 54 -12.58 -8.25 -2.74
CA TYR A 54 -11.20 -8.73 -2.60
C TYR A 54 -10.32 -7.79 -1.77
N LEU A 55 -10.48 -6.48 -1.91
CA LEU A 55 -9.77 -5.49 -1.09
C LEU A 55 -10.17 -5.59 0.38
N ARG A 56 -11.47 -5.70 0.69
CA ARG A 56 -11.96 -5.88 2.06
C ARG A 56 -11.36 -7.13 2.70
N ASP A 57 -11.36 -8.25 1.99
CA ASP A 57 -10.79 -9.50 2.50
C ASP A 57 -9.26 -9.45 2.63
N THR A 58 -8.58 -8.75 1.71
CA THR A 58 -7.12 -8.51 1.81
C THR A 58 -6.76 -7.64 3.02
N LEU A 59 -7.52 -6.57 3.26
CA LEU A 59 -7.31 -5.71 4.43
C LEU A 59 -7.63 -6.44 5.74
N GLN A 60 -8.63 -7.32 5.75
CA GLN A 60 -8.90 -8.17 6.89
C GLN A 60 -7.73 -9.13 7.15
N ALA A 61 -7.25 -9.82 6.12
CA ALA A 61 -6.10 -10.73 6.26
C ALA A 61 -4.83 -10.01 6.75
N LEU A 62 -4.54 -8.82 6.19
CA LEU A 62 -3.43 -7.99 6.65
C LEU A 62 -3.65 -7.53 8.09
N ARG A 63 -4.86 -7.10 8.47
CA ARG A 63 -5.18 -6.72 9.85
C ARG A 63 -4.89 -7.86 10.83
N ASP A 64 -5.26 -9.08 10.48
CA ASP A 64 -5.02 -10.27 11.32
C ASP A 64 -3.53 -10.58 11.44
N GLU A 65 -2.78 -10.46 10.35
CA GLU A 65 -1.32 -10.62 10.31
C GLU A 65 -0.59 -9.56 11.16
N LEU A 66 -1.10 -8.33 11.20
CA LEU A 66 -0.61 -7.26 12.07
C LEU A 66 -1.17 -7.34 13.50
N GLY A 67 -1.80 -8.46 13.90
CA GLY A 67 -2.36 -8.63 15.25
C GLY A 67 -3.43 -7.59 15.61
N GLY A 68 -4.25 -7.20 14.63
CA GLY A 68 -5.28 -6.17 14.74
C GLY A 68 -4.79 -4.73 14.54
N GLY A 69 -3.50 -4.52 14.24
CA GLY A 69 -2.86 -3.20 14.19
C GLY A 69 -3.07 -2.38 12.92
N LEU A 70 -3.82 -2.88 11.93
CA LEU A 70 -4.08 -2.13 10.70
C LEU A 70 -5.15 -1.06 10.91
N LEU A 71 -4.77 0.19 10.74
CA LEU A 71 -5.68 1.34 10.71
C LEU A 71 -6.24 1.51 9.29
N VAL A 72 -7.56 1.58 9.17
CA VAL A 72 -8.28 1.94 7.95
C VAL A 72 -8.98 3.29 8.20
N ARG A 73 -8.71 4.27 7.35
CA ARG A 73 -9.34 5.60 7.39
C ARG A 73 -9.91 5.93 6.02
N ARG A 74 -10.86 6.88 5.96
CA ARG A 74 -11.44 7.37 4.70
C ARG A 74 -11.20 8.87 4.59
N GLY A 75 -10.91 9.32 3.37
CA GLY A 75 -10.85 10.74 3.05
C GLY A 75 -9.65 11.10 2.18
N ASP A 76 -9.35 12.39 2.13
CA ASP A 76 -8.19 12.90 1.41
C ASP A 76 -6.88 12.41 2.07
N PRO A 77 -5.96 11.73 1.35
CA PRO A 77 -4.75 11.17 1.94
C PRO A 77 -3.92 12.18 2.72
N ALA A 78 -3.76 13.40 2.21
CA ALA A 78 -2.94 14.42 2.86
C ALA A 78 -3.54 14.82 4.22
N ARG A 79 -4.86 15.07 4.27
CA ARG A 79 -5.56 15.43 5.51
C ARG A 79 -5.56 14.29 6.53
N VAL A 80 -5.79 13.06 6.07
CA VAL A 80 -5.79 11.86 6.92
C VAL A 80 -4.41 11.64 7.55
N LEU A 81 -3.34 11.75 6.75
CA LEU A 81 -1.98 11.58 7.25
C LEU A 81 -1.57 12.65 8.26
N VAL A 82 -1.90 13.92 8.00
CA VAL A 82 -1.68 15.01 8.97
C VAL A 82 -2.45 14.77 10.26
N GLY A 83 -3.70 14.33 10.16
CA GLY A 83 -4.54 14.01 11.32
C GLY A 83 -3.95 12.87 12.16
N LEU A 84 -3.60 11.76 11.52
CA LEU A 84 -3.01 10.61 12.20
C LEU A 84 -1.66 10.96 12.84
N ALA A 85 -0.80 11.70 12.14
CA ALA A 85 0.49 12.13 12.68
C ALA A 85 0.33 12.95 13.97
N ARG A 86 -0.68 13.82 14.04
CA ARG A 86 -1.01 14.56 15.27
C ARG A 86 -1.58 13.66 16.36
N GLU A 87 -2.39 12.66 16.00
CA GLU A 87 -3.00 11.71 16.94
C GLU A 87 -1.96 10.83 17.63
N CYS A 88 -0.99 10.29 16.87
CA CYS A 88 0.04 9.39 17.41
C CYS A 88 1.38 10.06 17.73
N GLY A 89 1.53 11.35 17.42
CA GLY A 89 2.76 12.12 17.61
C GLY A 89 3.87 11.82 16.60
N ALA A 90 3.56 11.14 15.48
CA ALA A 90 4.53 10.84 14.44
C ALA A 90 5.01 12.11 13.71
N SER A 91 6.27 12.14 13.32
CA SER A 91 6.88 13.22 12.52
C SER A 91 7.09 12.85 11.06
N GLU A 92 6.87 11.58 10.68
CA GLU A 92 7.12 11.08 9.34
C GLU A 92 6.10 10.02 8.90
N VAL A 93 5.94 9.97 7.59
CA VAL A 93 5.15 8.99 6.86
C VAL A 93 6.08 8.30 5.87
N LEU A 94 6.07 6.98 5.87
CA LEU A 94 6.76 6.16 4.89
C LEU A 94 5.74 5.42 4.03
N ALA A 95 6.04 5.30 2.74
CA ALA A 95 5.28 4.50 1.80
C ALA A 95 6.22 4.02 0.68
N THR A 96 5.77 3.05 -0.10
CA THR A 96 6.50 2.67 -1.32
C THR A 96 6.48 3.81 -2.35
N GLN A 97 7.34 3.84 -3.36
CA GLN A 97 7.19 4.81 -4.46
C GLN A 97 6.14 4.36 -5.49
N ASP A 98 5.23 5.25 -5.89
CA ASP A 98 4.29 5.02 -6.99
C ASP A 98 4.78 5.69 -8.28
N TYR A 99 4.80 4.94 -9.38
CA TYR A 99 5.27 5.42 -10.68
C TYR A 99 4.12 5.77 -11.64
N SER A 100 2.88 5.52 -11.24
CA SER A 100 1.71 5.91 -12.04
C SER A 100 1.56 7.43 -12.07
N PRO A 101 1.06 8.05 -13.16
CA PRO A 101 0.85 9.50 -13.21
C PRO A 101 -0.05 10.01 -12.07
N ARG A 102 -1.12 9.27 -11.74
CA ARG A 102 -2.02 9.60 -10.63
C ARG A 102 -1.34 9.46 -9.27
N GLY A 103 -0.57 8.39 -9.07
CA GLY A 103 0.19 8.16 -7.84
C GLY A 103 1.21 9.25 -7.59
N ARG A 104 1.98 9.64 -8.61
CA ARG A 104 2.95 10.74 -8.52
C ARG A 104 2.31 12.07 -8.17
N ALA A 105 1.22 12.45 -8.85
CA ALA A 105 0.50 13.69 -8.55
C ALA A 105 -0.10 13.69 -7.13
N ARG A 106 -0.59 12.54 -6.67
CA ARG A 106 -1.04 12.37 -5.28
C ARG A 106 0.13 12.54 -4.30
N ASP A 107 1.25 11.86 -4.55
CA ASP A 107 2.40 11.85 -3.66
C ASP A 107 3.05 13.24 -3.56
N GLU A 108 3.15 13.99 -4.67
CA GLU A 108 3.61 15.39 -4.69
C GLU A 108 2.71 16.29 -3.83
N ARG A 109 1.38 16.17 -3.98
CA ARG A 109 0.41 16.93 -3.18
C ARG A 109 0.49 16.57 -1.69
N VAL A 110 0.59 15.28 -1.36
CA VAL A 110 0.73 14.81 0.02
C VAL A 110 2.03 15.32 0.64
N ALA A 111 3.15 15.26 -0.09
CA ALA A 111 4.42 15.78 0.38
C ALA A 111 4.36 17.29 0.69
N SER A 112 3.71 18.08 -0.19
CA SER A 112 3.51 19.52 0.05
C SER A 112 2.74 19.78 1.35
N THR A 113 1.57 19.15 1.52
CA THR A 113 0.72 19.36 2.69
C THR A 113 1.35 18.84 3.98
N LEU A 114 2.08 17.72 3.93
CA LEU A 114 2.84 17.23 5.09
C LEU A 114 3.95 18.21 5.46
N GLY A 115 4.69 18.73 4.48
CA GLY A 115 5.75 19.72 4.70
C GLY A 115 5.23 21.00 5.37
N GLU A 116 4.08 21.51 4.94
CA GLU A 116 3.40 22.65 5.57
C GLU A 116 3.03 22.38 7.04
N ALA A 117 2.81 21.11 7.41
CA ALA A 117 2.52 20.68 8.77
C ALA A 117 3.77 20.28 9.58
N GLY A 118 4.98 20.44 9.03
CA GLY A 118 6.24 20.03 9.66
C GLY A 118 6.48 18.51 9.66
N LEU A 119 5.83 17.77 8.76
CA LEU A 119 5.92 16.33 8.61
C LEU A 119 6.69 15.96 7.34
N THR A 120 7.34 14.79 7.33
CA THR A 120 8.08 14.30 6.15
C THR A 120 7.39 13.10 5.51
N LEU A 121 7.22 13.12 4.18
CA LEU A 121 6.92 11.93 3.39
C LEU A 121 8.22 11.33 2.85
N THR A 122 8.51 10.08 3.19
CA THR A 122 9.60 9.31 2.58
C THR A 122 9.02 8.22 1.69
N LEU A 123 9.35 8.26 0.40
CA LEU A 123 9.00 7.20 -0.54
C LEU A 123 10.23 6.33 -0.76
N LEU A 124 10.10 5.03 -0.56
CA LEU A 124 11.19 4.08 -0.76
C LEU A 124 10.78 2.99 -1.74
N ASP A 125 11.74 2.60 -2.58
CA ASP A 125 11.66 1.41 -3.41
C ASP A 125 10.38 1.32 -4.28
N SER A 126 10.12 0.16 -4.88
CA SER A 126 9.01 -0.07 -5.78
C SER A 126 8.52 -1.52 -5.72
N PRO A 127 7.23 -1.80 -5.99
CA PRO A 127 6.76 -3.18 -6.15
C PRO A 127 7.22 -3.82 -7.48
N TYR A 128 8.30 -3.32 -8.08
CA TYR A 128 8.82 -3.79 -9.37
C TYR A 128 10.21 -4.35 -9.17
N VAL A 129 10.51 -5.46 -9.85
CA VAL A 129 11.87 -6.04 -9.88
C VAL A 129 12.91 -5.02 -10.34
N VAL A 130 12.53 -4.17 -11.30
CA VAL A 130 13.37 -3.05 -11.75
C VAL A 130 12.50 -1.79 -11.84
N PRO A 131 12.86 -0.70 -11.14
CA PRO A 131 12.09 0.54 -11.17
C PRO A 131 11.95 1.13 -12.59
N PRO A 132 10.79 1.69 -12.96
CA PRO A 132 10.60 2.38 -14.23
C PRO A 132 11.64 3.47 -14.46
N GLY A 133 12.29 3.43 -15.63
CA GLY A 133 13.32 4.39 -16.04
C GLY A 133 14.76 3.93 -15.82
N VAL A 134 14.99 2.80 -15.16
CA VAL A 134 16.32 2.16 -15.03
C VAL A 134 16.72 1.48 -16.34
N VAL A 135 15.87 0.59 -16.87
CA VAL A 135 16.15 -0.12 -18.14
C VAL A 135 16.10 0.86 -19.31
N ARG A 136 17.25 1.03 -19.98
CA ARG A 136 17.44 1.96 -21.11
C ARG A 136 18.11 1.28 -22.30
N THR A 137 17.99 1.88 -23.47
CA THR A 137 18.75 1.47 -24.66
C THR A 137 20.24 1.78 -24.48
N GLN A 138 21.10 1.24 -25.35
CA GLN A 138 22.53 1.57 -25.38
C GLN A 138 22.80 3.08 -25.56
N SER A 139 21.88 3.80 -26.20
CA SER A 139 21.93 5.26 -26.34
C SER A 139 21.39 6.02 -25.12
N GLY A 140 21.00 5.34 -24.04
CA GLY A 140 20.43 5.94 -22.82
C GLY A 140 18.96 6.34 -22.93
N ALA A 141 18.30 6.08 -24.06
CA ALA A 141 16.88 6.41 -24.28
C ALA A 141 15.94 5.36 -23.66
N PRO A 142 14.67 5.70 -23.39
CA PRO A 142 13.68 4.71 -22.97
C PRO A 142 13.49 3.62 -24.04
N CYS A 143 13.41 2.35 -23.60
CA CYS A 143 13.12 1.24 -24.50
C CYS A 143 11.70 1.36 -25.07
N ARG A 144 11.57 1.31 -26.40
CA ARG A 144 10.27 1.36 -27.10
C ARG A 144 9.75 -0.01 -27.58
N VAL A 145 10.61 -1.03 -27.56
CA VAL A 145 10.30 -2.38 -28.03
C VAL A 145 10.54 -3.37 -26.89
N PHE A 146 9.55 -4.24 -26.62
CA PHE A 146 9.57 -5.18 -25.50
C PHE A 146 10.82 -6.07 -25.49
N ARG A 147 11.21 -6.64 -26.65
CA ARG A 147 12.40 -7.52 -26.72
C ARG A 147 13.69 -6.83 -26.25
N GLY A 148 13.86 -5.55 -26.60
CA GLY A 148 15.01 -4.76 -26.16
C GLY A 148 14.96 -4.46 -24.67
N PHE A 149 13.77 -4.10 -24.16
CA PHE A 149 13.52 -3.92 -22.74
C PHE A 149 13.82 -5.19 -21.94
N ALA A 150 13.26 -6.34 -22.34
CA ALA A 150 13.41 -7.62 -21.64
C ALA A 150 14.87 -8.07 -21.54
N ARG A 151 15.68 -7.80 -22.58
CA ARG A 151 17.12 -8.09 -22.53
C ARG A 151 17.85 -7.25 -21.48
N GLY A 152 17.57 -5.94 -21.43
CA GLY A 152 18.15 -5.07 -20.42
C GLY A 152 17.68 -5.43 -19.01
N TRP A 153 16.38 -5.66 -18.85
CA TRP A 153 15.78 -6.06 -17.58
C TRP A 153 16.38 -7.34 -16.99
N ASN A 154 16.63 -8.36 -17.82
CA ASN A 154 17.28 -9.62 -17.41
C ASN A 154 18.77 -9.46 -17.06
N ALA A 155 19.41 -8.36 -17.49
CA ALA A 155 20.80 -8.09 -17.17
C ALA A 155 20.98 -7.28 -15.88
N GLU A 156 19.89 -6.70 -15.35
CA GLU A 156 19.91 -6.01 -14.06
C GLU A 156 20.10 -7.00 -12.90
N HIS A 157 20.73 -6.54 -11.83
CA HIS A 157 20.83 -7.33 -10.60
C HIS A 157 19.47 -7.38 -9.90
N HIS A 158 18.99 -8.59 -9.61
CA HIS A 158 17.77 -8.81 -8.83
C HIS A 158 18.19 -9.27 -7.43
N PRO A 159 18.03 -8.44 -6.39
CA PRO A 159 18.36 -8.85 -5.04
C PRO A 159 17.42 -9.97 -4.59
N ALA A 160 17.87 -10.78 -3.65
CA ALA A 160 16.99 -11.70 -2.94
C ALA A 160 15.89 -10.91 -2.21
N PRO A 161 14.69 -11.50 -2.00
CA PRO A 161 13.64 -10.87 -1.20
C PRO A 161 14.16 -10.40 0.15
N PHE A 162 13.67 -9.25 0.61
CA PHE A 162 14.01 -8.72 1.92
C PHE A 162 13.35 -9.53 3.03
N ASP A 163 14.04 -9.65 4.16
CA ASP A 163 13.49 -10.27 5.36
C ASP A 163 12.24 -9.55 5.85
N GLU A 164 11.38 -10.28 6.56
CA GLU A 164 10.28 -9.67 7.31
C GLU A 164 10.80 -8.81 8.45
N PRO A 165 10.07 -7.75 8.85
CA PRO A 165 10.38 -7.05 10.07
C PRO A 165 10.31 -8.02 11.26
N GLY A 166 11.23 -7.86 12.21
CA GLY A 166 11.21 -8.62 13.46
C GLY A 166 10.02 -8.26 14.35
N SER A 167 10.23 -8.09 15.66
CA SER A 167 9.14 -7.66 16.53
C SER A 167 8.72 -6.21 16.26
N VAL A 168 7.49 -6.01 15.78
CA VAL A 168 6.88 -4.70 15.55
C VAL A 168 5.74 -4.46 16.55
N SER A 169 5.72 -3.29 17.16
CA SER A 169 4.62 -2.77 17.96
C SER A 169 3.71 -1.90 17.10
N TRP A 170 2.60 -2.46 16.65
CA TRP A 170 1.60 -1.75 15.87
C TRP A 170 0.74 -0.83 16.74
N GLU A 171 0.63 0.44 16.36
CA GLU A 171 -0.25 1.39 17.04
C GLU A 171 -1.72 1.02 16.85
N ARG A 172 -2.49 1.05 17.94
CA ARG A 172 -3.93 0.76 17.93
C ARG A 172 -4.70 2.04 18.24
N LEU A 173 -5.37 2.56 17.21
CA LEU A 173 -6.08 3.85 17.18
C LEU A 173 -7.38 3.67 16.40
N ASP A 174 -8.31 4.63 16.51
CA ASP A 174 -9.74 4.41 16.22
C ASP A 174 -10.06 3.45 15.07
N THR A 175 -10.09 3.78 13.79
CA THR A 175 -10.26 2.80 12.67
C THR A 175 -11.66 2.43 12.26
N LEU A 176 -11.83 2.41 10.94
CA LEU A 176 -12.97 1.81 10.28
C LEU A 176 -12.77 0.30 10.23
N GLU A 177 -13.88 -0.43 10.31
CA GLU A 177 -13.89 -1.85 9.97
C GLU A 177 -13.64 -2.03 8.46
N PRO A 178 -12.93 -3.10 8.04
CA PRO A 178 -12.72 -3.39 6.62
C PRO A 178 -14.03 -3.46 5.79
N ASP A 179 -15.16 -3.83 6.40
CA ASP A 179 -16.48 -3.80 5.76
C ASP A 179 -16.89 -2.41 5.25
N ALA A 180 -16.32 -1.34 5.82
CA ALA A 180 -16.52 0.02 5.33
C ALA A 180 -16.02 0.21 3.89
N VAL A 181 -15.10 -0.64 3.38
CA VAL A 181 -14.64 -0.59 1.98
C VAL A 181 -15.79 -0.85 1.02
N VAL A 182 -16.54 -1.94 1.21
CA VAL A 182 -17.63 -2.33 0.30
C VAL A 182 -18.75 -1.32 0.34
N ALA A 183 -19.17 -0.92 1.55
CA ALA A 183 -20.18 0.12 1.72
C ALA A 183 -19.74 1.45 1.09
N SER A 184 -18.45 1.80 1.16
CA SER A 184 -17.92 3.03 0.55
C SER A 184 -17.87 2.96 -0.97
N ALA A 185 -17.49 1.81 -1.55
CA ALA A 185 -17.46 1.61 -2.99
C ALA A 185 -18.88 1.61 -3.59
N GLN A 186 -19.83 0.95 -2.93
CA GLN A 186 -21.26 0.94 -3.30
C GLN A 186 -21.85 2.36 -3.40
N ARG A 187 -21.56 3.22 -2.41
CA ARG A 187 -22.02 4.62 -2.43
C ARG A 187 -21.44 5.43 -3.59
N HIS A 188 -20.24 5.09 -4.05
CA HIS A 188 -19.55 5.88 -5.07
C HIS A 188 -19.94 5.48 -6.49
N ALA A 189 -20.27 4.21 -6.74
CA ALA A 189 -20.64 3.72 -8.07
C ALA A 189 -21.93 2.86 -8.05
N PRO A 190 -23.06 3.35 -7.52
CA PRO A 190 -24.25 2.53 -7.23
C PRO A 190 -24.81 1.78 -8.46
N TRP A 191 -24.67 2.35 -9.66
CA TRP A 191 -25.07 1.73 -10.93
C TRP A 191 -24.28 0.47 -11.30
N TYR A 192 -23.10 0.26 -10.73
CA TYR A 192 -22.29 -0.95 -10.95
C TYR A 192 -22.65 -2.10 -10.02
N PHE A 193 -23.34 -1.83 -8.91
CA PHE A 193 -23.62 -2.82 -7.87
C PHE A 193 -25.02 -3.46 -7.97
N GLY A 194 -25.90 -2.96 -8.84
CA GLY A 194 -27.27 -3.47 -9.01
C GLY A 194 -27.34 -4.92 -9.51
N ASP A 195 -26.51 -5.28 -10.50
CA ASP A 195 -26.53 -6.61 -11.14
C ASP A 195 -25.60 -7.64 -10.45
N LEU A 196 -24.78 -7.22 -9.49
CA LEU A 196 -23.80 -8.06 -8.79
C LEU A 196 -24.15 -8.32 -7.33
N ALA A 197 -25.38 -8.01 -6.90
CA ALA A 197 -25.84 -8.12 -5.51
C ALA A 197 -25.74 -9.53 -4.90
N THR A 198 -25.47 -10.56 -5.70
CA THR A 198 -25.29 -11.95 -5.28
C THR A 198 -23.83 -12.38 -5.13
N MET A 199 -22.84 -11.55 -5.50
CA MET A 199 -21.43 -11.92 -5.34
C MET A 199 -21.04 -11.97 -3.87
N THR A 200 -20.46 -13.09 -3.48
CA THR A 200 -19.94 -13.37 -2.15
C THR A 200 -18.41 -13.33 -2.12
N PRO A 201 -17.78 -13.21 -0.95
CA PRO A 201 -16.34 -13.41 -0.79
C PRO A 201 -15.81 -14.73 -1.39
N ALA A 202 -16.63 -15.79 -1.42
CA ALA A 202 -16.23 -17.08 -2.00
C ALA A 202 -16.01 -16.99 -3.52
N ASP A 203 -16.68 -16.05 -4.20
CA ASP A 203 -16.60 -15.89 -5.66
C ASP A 203 -15.32 -15.15 -6.12
N VAL A 204 -14.65 -14.44 -5.20
CA VAL A 204 -13.41 -13.68 -5.50
C VAL A 204 -12.13 -14.45 -5.17
N GLY A 205 -12.26 -15.60 -4.49
CA GLY A 205 -11.13 -16.42 -4.06
C GLY A 205 -10.44 -15.90 -2.79
N PRO A 206 -9.55 -16.72 -2.19
CA PRO A 206 -8.92 -16.38 -0.91
C PRO A 206 -7.95 -15.20 -1.06
N ALA A 207 -8.08 -14.19 -0.20
CA ALA A 207 -7.27 -12.97 -0.22
C ALA A 207 -6.13 -12.97 0.83
N GLY A 208 -5.22 -12.01 0.73
CA GLY A 208 -4.07 -11.85 1.64
C GLY A 208 -2.79 -12.56 1.20
N GLU A 209 -1.67 -12.18 1.81
CA GLU A 209 -0.32 -12.65 1.45
C GLU A 209 -0.17 -14.17 1.57
N ARG A 210 -0.59 -14.77 2.69
CA ARG A 210 -0.55 -16.22 2.87
C ARG A 210 -1.27 -17.00 1.77
N ALA A 211 -2.46 -16.53 1.37
CA ALA A 211 -3.21 -17.15 0.29
C ALA A 211 -2.55 -16.97 -1.08
N ALA A 212 -1.79 -15.88 -1.27
CA ALA A 212 -0.98 -15.67 -2.46
C ALA A 212 0.23 -16.61 -2.49
N HIS A 213 0.91 -16.81 -1.36
CA HIS A 213 2.05 -17.74 -1.26
C HIS A 213 1.63 -19.18 -1.50
N ALA A 214 0.53 -19.65 -0.88
CA ALA A 214 0.01 -20.99 -1.12
C ALA A 214 -0.30 -21.24 -2.61
N ARG A 215 -0.90 -20.25 -3.29
CA ARG A 215 -1.18 -20.34 -4.73
C ARG A 215 0.09 -20.35 -5.60
N LEU A 216 1.14 -19.67 -5.17
CA LEU A 216 2.43 -19.68 -5.85
C LEU A 216 3.13 -21.02 -5.65
N GLU A 217 3.13 -21.57 -4.43
CA GLU A 217 3.68 -22.88 -4.11
C GLU A 217 2.97 -24.01 -4.86
N ASP A 218 1.63 -23.98 -4.94
CA ASP A 218 0.84 -24.95 -5.70
C ASP A 218 1.13 -24.91 -7.21
N PHE A 219 1.63 -23.79 -7.73
CA PHE A 219 1.92 -23.59 -9.15
C PHE A 219 3.31 -24.10 -9.55
N VAL A 220 4.30 -24.00 -8.66
CA VAL A 220 5.72 -24.30 -8.92
C VAL A 220 6.01 -25.79 -8.78
#